data_AF-A0A7L0N8L3-F1
#
_entry.id   AF-A0A7L0N8L3-F1
#
_cell.length_a   1.000
_cell.length_b   1.000
_cell.length_c   1.000
_cell.angle_alpha   90.00
_cell.angle_beta   90.00
_cell.angle_gamma   90.00
#
_symmetry.space_group_name_H-M   'P 1'
#
loop_
_entity.id
_entity.type
_entity.pdbx_description
1 polymer ?
#
loop_
_entity_poly.entity_id
_entity_poly.type
_entity_poly.pdbx_seq_one_letter_code
_entity_poly.pdbx_strand_id
1 'polypeptide(L)'
;AHGGAPGCRWQPLDPRGAPAGFQDEIPVGIVLPLQCEMAFPRVKPAADETAFSEALLKRNQDLAPTAAEQASILSLVTKINNVIDNLIVAPGTFEVQIEEVRQVGSYKKGTMTTGHNVADLVVILKILPTLEAVAALGNKVVESLRAQAPAEGATLPTDIPGHSPHIPCLNSRFSPLPVLTMLTNETGFEISSADATVKILITTVPPNLRKVKVLIRLLKDLRIRFPGFEPLTPWILDLLGHYAVMNNPTRQPLALNIAYRRCLQILAAGLFLPGSVGITDPCESGNFRVHTVMTLEQQDMVCYTAQTLVRILSHGGYRKILGQEGDAS
;
A
#
# COMPACT_ATOMS: atom_id res chain seq x y z
N ALA A 1 33.07 -49.40 -35.10
CA ALA A 1 33.62 -48.09 -34.70
C ALA A 1 32.55 -47.03 -34.92
N HIS A 2 32.48 -46.06 -34.00
CA HIS A 2 31.45 -45.01 -33.82
C HIS A 2 30.20 -45.41 -33.02
N GLY A 3 30.34 -45.33 -31.70
CA GLY A 3 29.23 -45.21 -30.76
C GLY A 3 28.77 -43.75 -30.64
N GLY A 4 27.45 -43.56 -30.66
CA GLY A 4 26.77 -42.32 -30.25
C GLY A 4 26.31 -42.45 -28.81
N ALA A 5 26.68 -41.49 -27.97
CA ALA A 5 26.23 -41.40 -26.58
C ALA A 5 24.76 -40.95 -26.51
N PRO A 6 23.90 -41.57 -25.67
CA PRO A 6 22.60 -41.01 -25.35
C PRO A 6 22.74 -39.98 -24.23
N GLY A 7 22.14 -38.79 -24.43
CA GLY A 7 22.20 -37.67 -23.51
C GLY A 7 21.63 -37.98 -22.13
N CYS A 8 22.40 -37.66 -21.09
CA CYS A 8 22.00 -37.75 -19.70
C CYS A 8 20.91 -36.70 -19.39
N ARG A 9 19.64 -37.13 -19.37
CA ARG A 9 18.55 -36.40 -18.73
C ARG A 9 18.44 -36.89 -17.29
N TRP A 10 18.95 -36.13 -16.34
CA TRP A 10 18.74 -36.42 -14.92
C TRP A 10 17.29 -36.06 -14.54
N GLN A 11 16.46 -37.09 -14.35
CA GLN A 11 15.21 -36.98 -13.59
C GLN A 11 15.38 -37.83 -12.32
N PRO A 12 15.22 -37.29 -11.11
CA PRO A 12 15.09 -38.12 -9.92
C PRO A 12 13.75 -38.86 -9.97
N LEU A 13 13.78 -40.18 -10.06
CA LEU A 13 12.61 -41.04 -9.87
C LEU A 13 12.30 -41.12 -8.36
N ASP A 14 11.07 -40.80 -7.98
CA ASP A 14 10.50 -41.19 -6.68
C ASP A 14 10.35 -42.72 -6.66
N PRO A 15 10.89 -43.43 -5.65
CA PRO A 15 10.82 -44.89 -5.58
C PRO A 15 9.41 -45.48 -5.38
N ARG A 16 8.34 -44.67 -5.36
CA ARG A 16 6.97 -45.15 -5.09
C ARG A 16 5.93 -44.93 -6.20
N GLY A 17 6.33 -44.56 -7.42
CA GLY A 17 5.44 -44.64 -8.58
C GLY A 17 4.12 -43.84 -8.50
N ALA A 18 4.05 -42.83 -7.61
CA ALA A 18 2.97 -41.87 -7.61
C ALA A 18 3.26 -40.80 -8.68
N PRO A 19 2.24 -40.22 -9.35
CA PRO A 19 2.46 -39.02 -10.14
C PRO A 19 3.10 -37.98 -9.22
N ALA A 20 4.25 -37.44 -9.61
CA ALA A 20 4.92 -36.38 -8.87
C ALA A 20 3.91 -35.25 -8.66
N GLY A 21 3.39 -35.13 -7.43
CA GLY A 21 2.66 -33.94 -7.02
C GLY A 21 3.56 -32.75 -7.29
N PHE A 22 2.98 -31.63 -7.73
CA PHE A 22 3.70 -30.36 -7.85
C PHE A 22 4.56 -30.16 -6.60
N GLN A 23 5.87 -30.34 -6.72
CA GLN A 23 6.78 -29.97 -5.66
C GLN A 23 6.71 -28.45 -5.58
N ASP A 24 6.41 -27.92 -4.41
CA ASP A 24 6.48 -26.49 -4.16
C ASP A 24 7.94 -26.05 -4.36
N GLU A 25 8.21 -25.38 -5.48
CA GLU A 25 9.55 -24.92 -5.82
C GLU A 25 9.79 -23.56 -5.18
N ILE A 26 10.92 -23.40 -4.48
CA ILE A 26 11.44 -22.08 -4.18
C ILE A 26 12.20 -21.66 -5.45
N PRO A 27 11.76 -20.63 -6.21
CA PRO A 27 12.36 -20.31 -7.50
C PRO A 27 13.87 -20.08 -7.34
N VAL A 28 14.67 -20.98 -7.92
CA VAL A 28 16.12 -21.05 -7.68
C VAL A 28 16.89 -20.11 -8.62
N GLY A 29 16.30 -19.65 -9.72
CA GLY A 29 17.05 -19.10 -10.86
C GLY A 29 17.73 -17.74 -10.66
N ILE A 30 17.16 -16.82 -9.87
CA ILE A 30 17.68 -15.45 -9.67
C ILE A 30 17.60 -15.00 -8.17
N VAL A 31 17.05 -15.84 -7.29
CA VAL A 31 16.89 -15.57 -5.84
C VAL A 31 18.22 -15.59 -5.08
N LEU A 32 19.29 -16.11 -5.70
CA LEU A 32 20.54 -16.47 -5.02
C LEU A 32 21.53 -15.36 -4.61
N PRO A 33 21.56 -14.12 -5.12
CA PRO A 33 22.63 -13.20 -4.72
C PRO A 33 22.60 -12.81 -3.23
N LEU A 34 21.47 -12.96 -2.54
CA LEU A 34 21.31 -12.54 -1.14
C LEU A 34 20.91 -13.66 -0.19
N GLN A 35 20.11 -14.65 -0.60
CA GLN A 35 19.80 -15.80 0.26
C GLN A 35 21.00 -16.75 0.40
N CYS A 36 21.84 -16.82 -0.65
CA CYS A 36 23.00 -17.71 -0.75
C CYS A 36 24.25 -16.94 -1.20
N GLU A 37 24.43 -15.69 -0.74
CA GLU A 37 25.59 -14.86 -1.12
C GLU A 37 26.93 -15.58 -0.85
N MET A 38 27.00 -16.38 0.21
CA MET A 38 28.17 -17.22 0.54
C MET A 38 28.53 -18.24 -0.55
N ALA A 39 27.56 -18.72 -1.33
CA ALA A 39 27.81 -19.64 -2.44
C ALA A 39 28.27 -18.92 -3.72
N PHE A 40 28.10 -17.60 -3.80
CA PHE A 40 28.42 -16.76 -4.96
C PHE A 40 29.33 -15.60 -4.54
N PRO A 41 30.57 -15.88 -4.07
CA PRO A 41 31.50 -14.84 -3.69
C PRO A 41 31.79 -13.94 -4.90
N ARG A 42 31.70 -12.63 -4.70
CA ARG A 42 31.98 -11.68 -5.77
C ARG A 42 33.46 -11.73 -6.15
N VAL A 43 33.74 -11.90 -7.44
CA VAL A 43 35.10 -11.87 -7.98
C VAL A 43 35.68 -10.44 -7.96
N LYS A 44 34.82 -9.43 -8.09
CA LYS A 44 35.17 -8.00 -8.01
C LYS A 44 34.23 -7.32 -7.02
N PRO A 45 34.68 -6.26 -6.33
CA PRO A 45 33.79 -5.48 -5.47
C PRO A 45 32.56 -5.01 -6.26
N ALA A 46 31.45 -4.83 -5.56
CA ALA A 46 30.25 -4.25 -6.15
C ALA A 46 30.57 -2.87 -6.76
N ALA A 47 29.91 -2.53 -7.86
CA ALA A 47 30.02 -1.20 -8.44
C ALA A 47 29.55 -0.14 -7.42
N ASP A 48 30.06 1.07 -7.55
CA ASP A 48 29.58 2.20 -6.77
C ASP A 48 28.13 2.54 -7.17
N GLU A 49 27.21 2.38 -6.22
CA GLU A 49 25.78 2.65 -6.40
C GLU A 49 25.33 3.90 -5.62
N THR A 50 26.26 4.81 -5.26
CA THR A 50 25.94 6.04 -4.53
C THR A 50 24.92 6.89 -5.28
N ALA A 51 25.13 7.12 -6.59
CA ALA A 51 24.21 7.89 -7.43
C ALA A 51 22.82 7.23 -7.56
N PHE A 52 22.74 5.90 -7.51
CA PHE A 52 21.46 5.19 -7.51
C PHE A 52 20.74 5.34 -6.16
N SER A 53 21.48 5.24 -5.07
CA SER A 53 20.97 5.44 -3.71
C SER A 53 20.41 6.85 -3.51
N GLU A 54 21.12 7.87 -3.98
CA GLU A 54 20.66 9.26 -3.97
C GLU A 54 19.41 9.45 -4.84
N ALA A 55 19.38 8.87 -6.04
CA ALA A 55 18.21 8.93 -6.91
C ALA A 55 16.95 8.32 -6.26
N LEU A 56 17.09 7.19 -5.56
CA LEU A 56 16.00 6.57 -4.81
C LEU A 56 15.49 7.46 -3.68
N LEU A 57 16.40 8.08 -2.92
CA LEU A 57 16.05 9.00 -1.84
C LEU A 57 15.36 10.25 -2.36
N LYS A 58 15.86 10.83 -3.46
CA LYS A 58 15.23 11.96 -4.15
C LYS A 58 13.82 11.61 -4.61
N ARG A 59 13.64 10.50 -5.33
CA ARG A 59 12.32 10.07 -5.79
C ARG A 59 11.36 9.83 -4.61
N ASN A 60 11.86 9.29 -3.50
CA ASN A 60 11.06 9.14 -2.30
C ASN A 60 10.62 10.47 -1.68
N GLN A 61 11.47 11.50 -1.71
CA GLN A 61 11.10 12.86 -1.26
C GLN A 61 10.01 13.44 -2.16
N ASP A 62 10.13 13.28 -3.48
CA ASP A 62 9.13 13.75 -4.46
C ASP A 62 7.77 13.05 -4.28
N LEU A 63 7.78 11.79 -3.86
CA LEU A 63 6.57 11.00 -3.63
C LEU A 63 6.00 11.14 -2.22
N ALA A 64 6.77 11.65 -1.26
CA ALA A 64 6.33 11.75 0.12
C ALA A 64 5.28 12.87 0.27
N PRO A 65 4.20 12.66 1.03
CA PRO A 65 3.21 13.69 1.24
C PRO A 65 3.84 14.91 1.93
N THR A 66 3.45 16.11 1.49
CA THR A 66 3.98 17.37 2.03
C THR A 66 3.55 17.59 3.48
N ALA A 67 4.21 18.50 4.20
CA ALA A 67 3.85 18.81 5.59
C ALA A 67 2.39 19.29 5.73
N ALA A 68 1.87 20.01 4.73
CA ALA A 68 0.47 20.45 4.69
C ALA A 68 -0.47 19.25 4.54
N GLU A 69 -0.20 18.35 3.58
CA GLU A 69 -0.98 17.12 3.38
C GLU A 69 -0.99 16.24 4.63
N GLN A 70 0.17 16.08 5.28
CA GLN A 70 0.31 15.33 6.53
C GLN A 70 -0.48 15.97 7.68
N ALA A 71 -0.47 17.30 7.80
CA ALA A 71 -1.23 18.01 8.82
C ALA A 71 -2.75 17.89 8.59
N SER A 72 -3.20 18.02 7.33
CA SER A 72 -4.61 17.91 6.96
C SER A 72 -5.16 16.51 7.26
N ILE A 73 -4.45 15.45 6.86
CA ILE A 73 -4.90 14.07 7.12
C ILE A 73 -4.84 13.75 8.61
N LEU A 74 -3.80 14.19 9.33
CA LEU A 74 -3.68 13.98 10.79
C LEU A 74 -4.82 14.69 11.53
N SER A 75 -5.14 15.92 11.16
CA SER A 75 -6.24 16.68 11.75
C SER A 75 -7.58 15.96 11.57
N LEU A 76 -7.88 15.48 10.35
CA LEU A 76 -9.12 14.77 10.06
C LEU A 76 -9.20 13.42 10.79
N VAL A 77 -8.13 12.63 10.76
CA VAL A 77 -8.07 11.32 11.42
C VAL A 77 -8.19 11.44 12.93
N THR A 78 -7.56 12.44 13.54
CA THR A 78 -7.69 12.69 14.99
C THR A 78 -9.11 13.10 15.36
N LYS A 79 -9.75 13.99 14.58
CA LYS A 79 -11.14 14.38 14.83
C LYS A 79 -12.10 13.20 14.75
N ILE A 80 -11.96 12.35 13.71
CA ILE A 80 -12.80 11.16 13.54
C ILE A 80 -12.55 10.15 14.66
N ASN A 81 -11.29 9.85 15.02
CA ASN A 81 -11.00 8.93 16.12
C ASN A 81 -11.59 9.43 17.44
N ASN A 82 -11.43 10.71 17.77
CA ASN A 82 -11.99 11.27 19.00
C ASN A 82 -13.52 11.14 19.06
N VAL A 83 -14.21 11.36 17.93
CA VAL A 83 -15.67 11.16 17.86
C VAL A 83 -16.03 9.70 18.12
N ILE A 84 -15.32 8.76 17.50
CA ILE A 84 -15.59 7.32 17.66
C ILE A 84 -15.24 6.84 19.08
N ASP A 85 -14.12 7.28 19.64
CA ASP A 85 -13.71 6.97 21.03
C ASP A 85 -14.75 7.47 22.04
N ASN A 86 -15.31 8.67 21.82
CA ASN A 86 -16.40 9.18 22.64
C ASN A 86 -17.67 8.33 22.50
N LEU A 87 -18.00 7.85 21.30
CA LEU A 87 -19.13 6.94 21.08
C LEU A 87 -18.91 5.55 21.70
N ILE A 88 -17.66 5.08 21.81
CA ILE A 88 -17.32 3.83 22.51
C ILE A 88 -17.56 3.96 24.02
N VAL A 89 -17.11 5.07 24.62
CA VAL A 89 -17.20 5.28 26.08
C VAL A 89 -18.59 5.71 26.52
N ALA A 90 -19.26 6.58 25.75
CA ALA A 90 -20.55 7.16 26.08
C ALA A 90 -21.49 7.17 24.86
N PRO A 91 -22.06 6.00 24.49
CA PRO A 91 -22.96 5.89 23.33
C PRO A 91 -24.29 6.64 23.51
N GLY A 92 -24.71 6.95 24.76
CA GLY A 92 -25.98 7.62 25.03
C GLY A 92 -27.18 6.80 24.53
N THR A 93 -28.01 7.41 23.69
CA THR A 93 -29.17 6.76 23.02
C THR A 93 -28.83 6.15 21.66
N PHE A 94 -27.55 6.10 21.28
CA PHE A 94 -27.13 5.53 20.00
C PHE A 94 -27.09 4.00 20.08
N GLU A 95 -27.89 3.33 19.24
CA GLU A 95 -28.08 1.87 19.30
C GLU A 95 -26.86 1.07 18.80
N VAL A 96 -26.03 1.66 17.95
CA VAL A 96 -24.87 0.97 17.37
C VAL A 96 -23.72 0.95 18.38
N GLN A 97 -23.50 -0.21 18.98
CA GLN A 97 -22.41 -0.41 19.93
C GLN A 97 -21.09 -0.69 19.22
N ILE A 98 -20.13 0.21 19.44
CA ILE A 98 -18.78 0.11 18.91
C ILE A 98 -17.90 -0.59 19.96
N GLU A 99 -17.09 -1.54 19.51
CA GLU A 99 -16.11 -2.23 20.35
C GLU A 99 -14.76 -1.51 20.33
N GLU A 100 -14.24 -1.24 19.13
CA GLU A 100 -12.91 -0.66 18.98
C GLU A 100 -12.77 0.07 17.64
N VAL A 101 -11.91 1.09 17.60
CA VAL A 101 -11.42 1.71 16.36
C VAL A 101 -9.92 1.52 16.22
N ARG A 102 -9.46 1.18 15.01
CA ARG A 102 -8.03 1.02 14.69
C ARG A 102 -7.66 1.80 13.43
N GLN A 103 -6.57 2.53 13.49
CA GLN A 103 -5.97 3.12 12.29
C GLN A 103 -5.25 2.05 11.49
N VAL A 104 -5.52 1.95 10.18
CA VAL A 104 -4.94 0.94 9.29
C VAL A 104 -4.39 1.57 8.00
N GLY A 105 -4.01 0.72 7.05
CA GLY A 105 -3.70 1.14 5.69
C GLY A 105 -2.46 2.02 5.56
N SER A 106 -2.41 2.79 4.47
CA SER A 106 -1.21 3.55 4.09
C SER A 106 -0.88 4.66 5.08
N TYR A 107 -1.90 5.27 5.69
CA TYR A 107 -1.74 6.29 6.73
C TYR A 107 -1.03 5.72 7.97
N LYS A 108 -1.54 4.63 8.55
CA LYS A 108 -0.91 4.01 9.72
C LYS A 108 0.49 3.46 9.41
N LYS A 109 0.64 2.87 8.24
CA LYS A 109 1.94 2.33 7.77
C LYS A 109 2.94 3.45 7.45
N GLY A 110 2.50 4.69 7.21
CA GLY A 110 3.34 5.81 6.77
C GLY A 110 3.87 5.61 5.35
N THR A 111 3.11 4.93 4.50
CA THR A 111 3.43 4.63 3.09
C THR A 111 2.49 5.37 2.14
N MET A 112 1.90 6.47 2.60
CA MET A 112 1.15 7.41 1.78
C MET A 112 2.06 8.06 0.72
N THR A 113 1.45 8.42 -0.40
CA THR A 113 2.04 9.15 -1.53
C THR A 113 1.38 10.53 -1.64
N THR A 114 2.15 11.54 -2.03
CA THR A 114 1.60 12.89 -2.32
C THR A 114 0.50 12.82 -3.38
N GLY A 115 -0.49 13.72 -3.29
CA GLY A 115 -1.67 13.72 -4.17
C GLY A 115 -2.70 12.65 -3.86
N HIS A 116 -2.43 11.74 -2.92
CA HIS A 116 -3.36 10.69 -2.48
C HIS A 116 -3.52 10.72 -0.95
N ASN A 117 -4.19 11.76 -0.46
CA ASN A 117 -4.43 11.99 0.98
C ASN A 117 -5.61 11.16 1.48
N VAL A 118 -5.41 9.84 1.50
CA VAL A 118 -6.42 8.89 1.99
C VAL A 118 -5.89 8.15 3.22
N ALA A 119 -6.67 8.11 4.29
CA ALA A 119 -6.41 7.33 5.48
C ALA A 119 -7.46 6.22 5.64
N ASP A 120 -7.08 5.12 6.25
CA ASP A 120 -7.98 4.00 6.49
C ASP A 120 -8.14 3.80 8.00
N LEU A 121 -9.38 3.72 8.47
CA LEU A 121 -9.74 3.36 9.84
C LEU A 121 -10.50 2.03 9.81
N VAL A 122 -10.50 1.30 10.90
CA VAL A 122 -11.31 0.08 11.06
C VAL A 122 -12.16 0.24 12.29
N VAL A 123 -13.46 0.08 12.15
CA VAL A 123 -14.41 0.15 13.26
C VAL A 123 -15.01 -1.24 13.47
N ILE A 124 -14.81 -1.78 14.67
CA ILE A 124 -15.33 -3.10 15.07
C ILE A 124 -16.61 -2.85 15.86
N LEU A 125 -17.72 -3.42 15.41
CA LEU A 125 -19.01 -3.32 16.08
C LEU A 125 -19.24 -4.56 16.96
N LYS A 126 -19.89 -4.37 18.11
CA LYS A 126 -20.33 -5.50 18.96
C LYS A 126 -21.53 -6.24 18.36
N ILE A 127 -22.25 -5.57 17.47
CA ILE A 127 -23.44 -6.08 16.78
C ILE A 127 -23.08 -6.42 15.33
N LEU A 128 -23.93 -7.22 14.68
CA LEU A 128 -23.76 -7.52 13.26
C LEU A 128 -23.78 -6.22 12.43
N PRO A 129 -22.83 -6.04 11.50
CA PRO A 129 -22.79 -4.86 10.65
C PRO A 129 -23.93 -4.92 9.62
N THR A 130 -25.06 -4.30 9.95
CA THR A 130 -26.16 -4.08 9.00
C THR A 130 -25.92 -2.77 8.23
N LEU A 131 -26.45 -2.68 7.00
CA LEU A 131 -26.36 -1.45 6.19
C LEU A 131 -26.93 -0.24 6.92
N GLU A 132 -28.01 -0.45 7.67
CA GLU A 132 -28.68 0.57 8.47
C GLU A 132 -27.79 1.05 9.63
N ALA A 133 -27.14 0.13 10.35
CA ALA A 133 -26.21 0.48 11.43
C ALA A 133 -24.99 1.25 10.92
N VAL A 134 -24.45 0.86 9.75
CA VAL A 134 -23.34 1.56 9.11
C VAL A 134 -23.75 2.98 8.69
N ALA A 135 -24.91 3.14 8.07
CA ALA A 135 -25.44 4.45 7.68
C ALA A 135 -25.72 5.34 8.88
N ALA A 136 -26.31 4.79 9.95
CA ALA A 136 -26.57 5.51 11.21
C ALA A 136 -25.27 5.98 11.87
N LEU A 137 -24.24 5.13 11.91
CA LEU A 137 -22.91 5.48 12.41
C LEU A 137 -22.26 6.58 11.56
N GLY A 138 -22.29 6.46 10.24
CA GLY A 138 -21.75 7.47 9.33
C GLY A 138 -22.41 8.84 9.57
N ASN A 139 -23.74 8.87 9.65
CA ASN A 139 -24.49 10.10 9.93
C ASN A 139 -24.14 10.69 11.30
N LYS A 140 -24.02 9.84 12.33
CA LYS A 140 -23.70 10.30 13.69
C LYS A 140 -22.30 10.87 13.79
N VAL A 141 -21.34 10.27 13.11
CA VAL A 141 -19.96 10.78 13.06
C VAL A 141 -19.93 12.14 12.35
N VAL A 142 -20.59 12.27 11.19
CA VAL A 142 -20.64 13.54 10.45
C VAL A 142 -21.34 14.64 11.25
N GLU A 143 -22.46 14.33 11.91
CA GLU A 143 -23.16 15.27 12.80
C GLU A 143 -22.26 15.74 13.95
N SER A 144 -21.56 14.80 14.60
CA SER A 144 -20.67 15.10 15.72
C SER A 144 -19.46 15.94 15.28
N LEU A 145 -18.93 15.69 14.09
CA LEU A 145 -17.86 16.50 13.50
C LEU A 145 -18.33 17.93 13.17
N ARG A 146 -19.57 18.09 12.67
CA ARG A 146 -20.17 19.41 12.42
C ARG A 146 -20.39 20.18 13.72
N ALA A 147 -20.83 19.51 14.78
CA ALA A 147 -21.03 20.12 16.09
C ALA A 147 -19.71 20.59 16.75
N GLN A 148 -18.59 19.94 16.44
CA GLN A 148 -17.26 20.28 16.95
C GLN A 148 -16.53 21.33 16.10
N ALA A 149 -17.01 21.65 14.90
CA ALA A 149 -16.46 22.74 14.10
C ALA A 149 -16.97 24.07 14.67
N PRO A 150 -16.11 24.95 15.22
CA PRO A 150 -16.56 26.29 15.55
C PRO A 150 -17.06 26.96 14.27
N ALA A 151 -18.16 27.70 14.36
CA ALA A 151 -18.56 28.61 13.29
C ALA A 151 -17.42 29.61 13.07
N GLU A 152 -16.56 29.36 12.08
CA GLU A 152 -15.52 30.30 11.67
C GLU A 152 -16.20 31.57 11.14
N GLY A 153 -16.23 32.59 12.00
CA GLY A 153 -16.18 34.00 11.60
C GLY A 153 -17.28 34.53 10.68
N ALA A 154 -18.53 34.51 11.12
CA ALA A 154 -19.47 35.54 10.65
C ALA A 154 -19.17 36.86 11.39
N THR A 155 -18.10 37.56 10.99
CA THR A 155 -18.00 38.99 11.30
C THR A 155 -19.06 39.70 10.47
N LEU A 156 -20.21 39.96 11.10
CA LEU A 156 -21.17 40.95 10.64
C LEU A 156 -20.44 42.29 10.51
N PRO A 157 -20.43 42.95 9.34
CA PRO A 157 -20.07 44.36 9.29
C PRO A 157 -21.13 45.12 10.07
N THR A 158 -20.75 45.63 11.24
CA THR A 158 -21.45 46.73 11.89
C THR A 158 -21.33 47.98 11.01
N ASP A 159 -22.41 48.77 11.00
CA ASP A 159 -22.50 50.17 10.57
C ASP A 159 -22.95 50.47 9.13
N ILE A 160 -24.29 50.51 8.95
CA ILE A 160 -24.94 51.59 8.17
C ILE A 160 -26.25 51.99 8.89
N PRO A 161 -26.41 53.24 9.37
CA PRO A 161 -27.64 53.68 10.01
C PRO A 161 -28.67 54.11 8.96
N GLY A 162 -29.87 53.52 9.05
CA GLY A 162 -31.09 54.05 8.46
C GLY A 162 -31.62 53.25 7.27
N HIS A 163 -32.55 52.34 7.56
CA HIS A 163 -33.85 52.12 6.88
C HIS A 163 -34.32 50.67 7.10
N SER A 164 -35.45 50.51 7.80
CA SER A 164 -36.24 49.26 7.85
C SER A 164 -37.29 49.25 6.73
N PRO A 165 -38.01 48.15 6.48
CA PRO A 165 -37.52 46.80 6.15
C PRO A 165 -38.26 46.23 4.93
N HIS A 166 -37.56 45.69 3.93
CA HIS A 166 -38.15 44.72 3.00
C HIS A 166 -37.08 43.71 2.57
N ILE A 167 -37.24 42.47 3.05
CA ILE A 167 -36.51 41.29 2.59
C ILE A 167 -37.23 40.80 1.33
N PRO A 168 -36.50 40.61 0.21
CA PRO A 168 -36.23 39.24 -0.22
C PRO A 168 -34.78 39.03 -0.71
N CYS A 169 -34.14 38.02 -0.08
CA CYS A 169 -33.40 36.94 -0.72
C CYS A 169 -32.52 37.34 -1.92
N LEU A 170 -31.36 37.94 -1.68
CA LEU A 170 -30.32 38.08 -2.70
C LEU A 170 -29.43 36.84 -2.70
N ASN A 171 -29.48 36.12 -3.82
CA ASN A 171 -28.42 35.21 -4.27
C ASN A 171 -27.06 35.92 -4.21
N SER A 172 -26.17 35.47 -3.33
CA SER A 172 -24.74 35.66 -3.52
C SER A 172 -23.94 34.52 -2.87
N ARG A 173 -23.33 33.72 -3.76
CA ARG A 173 -21.97 33.16 -3.64
C ARG A 173 -21.48 32.97 -2.19
N PHE A 174 -21.75 31.81 -1.62
CA PHE A 174 -20.91 31.26 -0.57
C PHE A 174 -20.39 29.91 -1.03
N SER A 175 -19.08 29.82 -1.22
CA SER A 175 -18.35 28.56 -1.26
C SER A 175 -16.96 28.77 -0.66
N PRO A 176 -16.35 27.77 0.02
CA PRO A 176 -16.88 26.44 0.32
C PRO A 176 -16.94 26.21 1.84
N LEU A 177 -18.08 25.76 2.36
CA LEU A 177 -18.05 24.90 3.54
C LEU A 177 -17.23 23.65 3.17
N PRO A 178 -16.48 23.01 4.08
CA PRO A 178 -15.89 21.70 3.80
C PRO A 178 -17.06 20.74 3.56
N VAL A 179 -17.31 20.43 2.28
CA VAL A 179 -18.38 19.52 1.87
C VAL A 179 -17.94 18.12 2.29
N LEU A 180 -18.24 17.76 3.54
CA LEU A 180 -18.07 16.41 4.03
C LEU A 180 -19.04 15.51 3.26
N THR A 181 -18.52 14.70 2.35
CA THR A 181 -19.29 13.74 1.56
C THR A 181 -19.10 12.34 2.12
N MET A 182 -20.22 11.67 2.41
CA MET A 182 -20.25 10.31 2.96
C MET A 182 -20.82 9.36 1.92
N LEU A 183 -20.06 8.32 1.56
CA LEU A 183 -20.47 7.26 0.64
C LEU A 183 -20.41 5.92 1.37
N THR A 184 -21.55 5.23 1.47
CA THR A 184 -21.64 3.88 2.04
C THR A 184 -21.35 2.84 0.97
N ASN A 185 -20.42 1.92 1.24
CA ASN A 185 -20.10 0.79 0.37
C ASN A 185 -20.36 -0.52 1.13
N GLU A 186 -20.39 -1.64 0.41
CA GLU A 186 -20.72 -2.97 0.95
C GLU A 186 -19.73 -3.47 2.03
N THR A 187 -18.58 -2.80 2.19
CA THR A 187 -17.52 -3.12 3.16
C THR A 187 -17.28 -2.03 4.22
N GLY A 188 -18.07 -0.96 4.23
CA GLY A 188 -17.93 0.14 5.20
C GLY A 188 -18.47 1.50 4.71
N PHE A 189 -17.80 2.59 5.09
CA PHE A 189 -18.18 3.94 4.66
C PHE A 189 -16.96 4.85 4.50
N GLU A 190 -17.03 5.76 3.52
CA GLU A 190 -15.99 6.74 3.22
C GLU A 190 -16.45 8.12 3.70
N ILE A 191 -15.61 8.84 4.45
CA ILE A 191 -15.82 10.25 4.80
C ILE A 191 -14.76 11.06 4.06
N SER A 192 -15.18 11.92 3.15
CA SER A 192 -14.29 12.80 2.39
C SER A 192 -14.51 14.26 2.77
N SER A 193 -13.44 15.00 2.99
CA SER A 193 -13.37 16.46 3.06
C SER A 193 -12.69 16.98 1.79
N ALA A 194 -12.71 18.29 1.56
CA ALA A 194 -12.14 18.94 0.36
C ALA A 194 -10.68 18.50 0.07
N ASP A 195 -9.89 18.19 1.10
CA ASP A 195 -8.46 17.92 0.98
C ASP A 195 -8.02 16.51 1.45
N ALA A 196 -8.95 15.67 1.94
CA ALA A 196 -8.62 14.38 2.55
C ALA A 196 -9.81 13.41 2.59
N THR A 197 -9.56 12.11 2.35
CA THR A 197 -10.58 11.05 2.47
C THR A 197 -10.19 10.04 3.54
N VAL A 198 -11.16 9.58 4.33
CA VAL A 198 -10.98 8.50 5.31
C VAL A 198 -11.91 7.36 4.96
N LYS A 199 -11.36 6.18 4.66
CA LYS A 199 -12.12 4.96 4.42
C LYS A 199 -12.20 4.16 5.70
N ILE A 200 -13.39 3.69 6.06
CA ILE A 200 -13.56 2.80 7.21
C ILE A 200 -13.77 1.37 6.71
N LEU A 201 -12.84 0.47 7.03
CA LEU A 201 -12.77 -0.93 6.58
C LEU A 201 -12.88 -1.89 7.79
N ILE A 202 -12.91 -3.21 7.58
CA ILE A 202 -12.78 -4.21 8.65
C ILE A 202 -11.59 -5.11 8.31
N THR A 203 -10.44 -4.97 8.99
CA THR A 203 -9.25 -5.80 8.72
C THR A 203 -8.24 -5.83 9.89
N THR A 204 -7.38 -6.84 9.91
CA THR A 204 -6.23 -6.97 10.83
C THR A 204 -4.98 -6.25 10.30
N VAL A 205 -4.06 -5.87 11.19
CA VAL A 205 -2.86 -5.06 10.88
C VAL A 205 -1.59 -5.76 11.38
N PRO A 206 -0.57 -6.00 10.53
CA PRO A 206 0.73 -6.45 11.01
C PRO A 206 1.58 -5.30 11.60
N PRO A 207 2.33 -5.52 12.69
CA PRO A 207 3.13 -4.49 13.34
C PRO A 207 4.49 -4.21 12.65
N ASN A 208 4.89 -2.92 12.67
CA ASN A 208 6.26 -2.37 12.55
C ASN A 208 7.05 -2.57 11.24
N LEU A 209 6.57 -1.99 10.12
CA LEU A 209 7.34 -1.80 8.88
C LEU A 209 8.18 -0.51 8.83
N ARG A 210 8.71 -0.01 9.96
CA ARG A 210 9.30 1.35 10.03
C ARG A 210 10.47 1.58 9.06
N LYS A 211 11.22 0.54 8.69
CA LYS A 211 12.37 0.61 7.78
C LYS A 211 12.06 0.27 6.31
N VAL A 212 10.84 -0.16 5.99
CA VAL A 212 10.44 -0.62 4.64
C VAL A 212 9.59 0.42 3.90
N LYS A 213 9.15 1.48 4.61
CA LYS A 213 8.19 2.47 4.09
C LYS A 213 8.62 3.14 2.79
N VAL A 214 9.90 3.49 2.72
CA VAL A 214 10.51 4.14 1.55
C VAL A 214 10.44 3.22 0.33
N LEU A 215 10.83 1.96 0.50
CA LEU A 215 10.78 0.96 -0.56
C LEU A 215 9.34 0.73 -1.05
N ILE A 216 8.39 0.56 -0.13
CA ILE A 216 6.97 0.36 -0.48
C ILE A 216 6.43 1.55 -1.29
N ARG A 217 6.74 2.79 -0.89
CA ARG A 217 6.33 3.98 -1.63
C ARG A 217 6.88 3.97 -3.06
N LEU A 218 8.16 3.64 -3.22
CA LEU A 218 8.81 3.53 -4.52
C LEU A 218 8.21 2.39 -5.37
N LEU A 219 7.81 1.27 -4.75
CA LEU A 219 7.15 0.16 -5.46
C LEU A 219 5.72 0.52 -5.90
N LYS A 220 4.98 1.30 -5.10
CA LYS A 220 3.67 1.84 -5.50
C LYS A 220 3.79 2.75 -6.72
N ASP A 221 4.78 3.65 -6.71
CA ASP A 221 5.09 4.51 -7.86
C ASP A 221 5.53 3.69 -9.09
N LEU A 222 6.36 2.67 -8.89
CA LEU A 222 6.77 1.76 -9.96
C LEU A 222 5.56 1.05 -10.58
N ARG A 223 4.62 0.58 -9.75
CA ARG A 223 3.37 -0.04 -10.22
C ARG A 223 2.53 0.90 -11.08
N ILE A 224 2.45 2.18 -10.71
CA ILE A 224 1.65 3.16 -11.46
C ILE A 224 2.29 3.43 -12.82
N ARG A 225 3.62 3.51 -12.89
CA ARG A 225 4.34 3.84 -14.13
C ARG A 225 4.50 2.66 -15.07
N PHE A 226 4.59 1.44 -14.56
CA PHE A 226 4.70 0.23 -15.38
C PHE A 226 3.43 -0.61 -15.26
N PRO A 227 2.51 -0.56 -16.24
CA PRO A 227 1.22 -1.25 -16.16
C PRO A 227 1.36 -2.78 -16.03
N GLY A 228 2.51 -3.35 -16.41
CA GLY A 228 2.82 -4.76 -16.16
C GLY A 228 2.84 -5.16 -14.68
N PHE A 229 2.87 -4.20 -13.76
CA PHE A 229 2.75 -4.42 -12.31
C PHE A 229 1.38 -4.06 -11.75
N GLU A 230 0.41 -3.67 -12.57
CA GLU A 230 -0.96 -3.39 -12.15
C GLU A 230 -1.55 -4.53 -11.28
N PRO A 231 -1.33 -5.83 -11.59
CA PRO A 231 -1.89 -6.91 -10.79
C PRO A 231 -1.36 -7.01 -9.35
N LEU A 232 -0.24 -6.36 -9.04
CA LEU A 232 0.33 -6.35 -7.69
C LEU A 232 -0.53 -5.49 -6.76
N THR A 233 -1.29 -6.15 -5.87
CA THR A 233 -2.09 -5.44 -4.88
C THR A 233 -1.22 -4.67 -3.87
N PRO A 234 -1.73 -3.61 -3.21
CA PRO A 234 -0.98 -2.90 -2.18
C PRO A 234 -0.44 -3.81 -1.08
N TRP A 235 -1.18 -4.87 -0.74
CA TRP A 235 -0.75 -5.88 0.23
C TRP A 235 0.42 -6.73 -0.28
N ILE A 236 0.38 -7.18 -1.53
CA ILE A 236 1.51 -7.89 -2.15
C ILE A 236 2.77 -7.00 -2.18
N LEU A 237 2.62 -5.70 -2.47
CA LEU A 237 3.75 -4.76 -2.45
C LEU A 237 4.35 -4.57 -1.03
N ASP A 238 3.51 -4.53 0.00
CA ASP A 238 3.95 -4.46 1.40
C ASP A 238 4.76 -5.71 1.78
N LEU A 239 4.22 -6.89 1.46
CA LEU A 239 4.88 -8.17 1.73
C LEU A 239 6.17 -8.34 0.93
N LEU A 240 6.17 -7.97 -0.35
CA LEU A 240 7.34 -8.00 -1.22
C LEU A 240 8.45 -7.09 -0.70
N GLY A 241 8.11 -5.86 -0.33
CA GLY A 241 9.06 -4.91 0.26
C GLY A 241 9.65 -5.44 1.57
N HIS A 242 8.81 -6.01 2.43
CA HIS A 242 9.26 -6.59 3.69
C HIS A 242 10.18 -7.81 3.46
N TYR A 243 9.77 -8.72 2.57
CA TYR A 243 10.56 -9.88 2.19
C TYR A 243 11.92 -9.48 1.64
N ALA A 244 11.96 -8.49 0.74
CA ALA A 244 13.20 -8.03 0.14
C ALA A 244 14.18 -7.42 1.16
N VAL A 245 13.69 -6.66 2.14
CA VAL A 245 14.54 -6.00 3.14
C VAL A 245 14.95 -6.95 4.27
N MET A 246 14.01 -7.74 4.79
CA MET A 246 14.16 -8.44 6.07
C MET A 246 14.51 -9.92 5.93
N ASN A 247 14.08 -10.58 4.86
CA ASN A 247 14.37 -12.00 4.68
C ASN A 247 15.76 -12.20 4.07
N ASN A 248 16.81 -12.08 4.86
CA ASN A 248 18.18 -12.28 4.40
C ASN A 248 19.05 -12.94 5.50
N PRO A 249 20.15 -13.62 5.15
CA PRO A 249 20.96 -14.36 6.11
C PRO A 249 21.72 -13.46 7.10
N THR A 250 21.98 -12.19 6.76
CA THR A 250 22.67 -11.25 7.65
C THR A 250 21.77 -10.78 8.80
N ARG A 251 20.46 -11.03 8.71
CA ARG A 251 19.41 -10.60 9.66
C ARG A 251 19.43 -9.09 9.95
N GLN A 252 20.07 -8.32 9.08
CA GLN A 252 20.09 -6.87 9.11
C GLN A 252 19.24 -6.34 7.95
N PRO A 253 18.52 -5.22 8.12
CA PRO A 253 17.81 -4.60 7.02
C PRO A 253 18.78 -4.25 5.89
N LEU A 254 18.48 -4.73 4.68
CA LEU A 254 19.28 -4.37 3.51
C LEU A 254 19.19 -2.87 3.20
N ALA A 255 20.26 -2.32 2.63
CA ALA A 255 20.26 -0.96 2.10
C ALA A 255 19.21 -0.80 0.99
N LEU A 256 18.67 0.41 0.83
CA LEU A 256 17.53 0.68 -0.05
C LEU A 256 17.78 0.29 -1.51
N ASN A 257 18.96 0.61 -2.04
CA ASN A 257 19.39 0.24 -3.39
C ASN A 257 19.44 -1.29 -3.59
N ILE A 258 20.00 -2.01 -2.61
CA ILE A 258 20.08 -3.47 -2.64
C ILE A 258 18.68 -4.08 -2.57
N ALA A 259 17.83 -3.59 -1.66
CA ALA A 259 16.47 -4.08 -1.51
C ALA A 259 15.59 -3.80 -2.74
N TYR A 260 15.73 -2.62 -3.35
CA TYR A 260 15.01 -2.26 -4.58
C TYR A 260 15.41 -3.17 -5.75
N ARG A 261 16.72 -3.35 -5.95
CA ARG A 261 17.25 -4.29 -6.96
C ARG A 261 16.74 -5.70 -6.69
N ARG A 262 16.73 -6.12 -5.42
CA ARG A 262 16.26 -7.44 -5.00
C ARG A 262 14.79 -7.65 -5.34
N CYS A 263 13.91 -6.67 -5.12
CA CYS A 263 12.49 -6.78 -5.51
C CYS A 263 12.33 -7.13 -6.99
N LEU A 264 13.06 -6.44 -7.87
CA LEU A 264 13.02 -6.73 -9.30
C LEU A 264 13.61 -8.11 -9.62
N GLN A 265 14.70 -8.50 -8.97
CA GLN A 265 15.36 -9.79 -9.17
C GLN A 265 14.49 -10.98 -8.76
N ILE A 266 13.83 -10.92 -7.59
CA ILE A 266 12.99 -12.03 -7.11
C ILE A 266 11.71 -12.14 -7.95
N LEU A 267 11.12 -11.03 -8.38
CA LEU A 267 10.00 -11.06 -9.33
C LEU A 267 10.44 -11.65 -10.68
N ALA A 268 11.61 -11.23 -11.19
CA ALA A 268 12.17 -11.75 -12.44
C ALA A 268 12.55 -13.24 -12.35
N ALA A 269 12.88 -13.73 -11.14
CA ALA A 269 13.16 -15.13 -10.83
C ALA A 269 11.90 -16.02 -10.89
N GLY A 270 10.72 -15.41 -10.96
CA GLY A 270 9.46 -16.13 -10.89
C GLY A 270 8.93 -16.35 -9.47
N LEU A 271 9.21 -15.43 -8.52
CA LEU A 271 8.63 -15.52 -7.16
C LEU A 271 7.11 -15.72 -7.17
N PHE A 272 6.41 -15.14 -8.15
CA PHE A 272 4.96 -15.24 -8.30
C PHE A 272 4.50 -16.06 -9.50
N LEU A 273 5.37 -16.93 -10.05
CA LEU A 273 4.98 -17.84 -11.12
C LEU A 273 4.37 -19.14 -10.57
N PRO A 274 3.62 -19.88 -11.41
CA PRO A 274 3.08 -21.19 -11.04
C PRO A 274 4.20 -22.15 -10.63
N GLY A 275 3.94 -22.93 -9.57
CA GLY A 275 4.94 -23.82 -8.95
C GLY A 275 5.77 -23.15 -7.86
N SER A 276 5.79 -21.82 -7.79
CA SER A 276 6.50 -21.09 -6.74
C SER A 276 5.78 -21.17 -5.38
N VAL A 277 6.52 -21.32 -4.28
CA VAL A 277 5.97 -21.07 -2.92
C VAL A 277 5.47 -19.63 -2.74
N GLY A 278 6.05 -18.68 -3.49
CA GLY A 278 5.77 -17.26 -3.36
C GLY A 278 5.99 -16.73 -1.95
N ILE A 279 5.10 -15.82 -1.53
CA ILE A 279 5.05 -15.31 -0.16
C ILE A 279 3.75 -15.81 0.46
N THR A 280 3.87 -16.46 1.62
CA THR A 280 2.71 -16.85 2.43
C THR A 280 2.11 -15.62 3.09
N ASP A 281 0.79 -15.49 3.05
CA ASP A 281 0.09 -14.43 3.76
C ASP A 281 0.18 -14.68 5.28
N PRO A 282 0.79 -13.78 6.06
CA PRO A 282 0.87 -13.93 7.51
C PRO A 282 -0.47 -13.70 8.23
N CYS A 283 -1.49 -13.20 7.53
CA CYS A 283 -2.79 -12.83 8.08
C CYS A 283 -3.89 -13.85 7.78
N GLU A 284 -3.63 -14.84 6.92
CA GLU A 284 -4.58 -15.91 6.60
C GLU A 284 -4.23 -17.22 7.34
N SER A 285 -5.25 -18.02 7.65
CA SER A 285 -5.01 -19.35 8.23
C SER A 285 -4.57 -20.34 7.16
N GLY A 286 -3.41 -20.96 7.36
CA GLY A 286 -2.83 -21.93 6.43
C GLY A 286 -1.77 -21.31 5.52
N ASN A 287 -1.20 -22.11 4.61
CA ASN A 287 -0.15 -21.66 3.68
C ASN A 287 -0.76 -20.96 2.45
N PHE A 288 -1.56 -19.91 2.67
CA PHE A 288 -2.14 -19.15 1.56
C PHE A 288 -1.06 -18.33 0.85
N ARG A 289 -0.88 -18.56 -0.45
CA ARG A 289 0.12 -17.87 -1.27
C ARG A 289 -0.49 -16.60 -1.84
N VAL A 290 0.09 -15.44 -1.51
CA VAL A 290 -0.54 -14.13 -1.82
C VAL A 290 -0.71 -13.85 -3.31
N HIS A 291 0.07 -14.52 -4.18
CA HIS A 291 0.07 -14.29 -5.61
C HIS A 291 -1.01 -15.06 -6.38
N THR A 292 -1.69 -16.01 -5.73
CA THR A 292 -2.74 -16.80 -6.39
C THR A 292 -4.00 -15.99 -6.65
N VAL A 293 -4.10 -14.78 -6.11
CA VAL A 293 -5.13 -13.79 -6.45
C VAL A 293 -4.97 -13.26 -7.89
N MET A 294 -3.78 -13.39 -8.49
CA MET A 294 -3.50 -13.01 -9.87
C MET A 294 -3.74 -14.20 -10.80
N THR A 295 -4.28 -13.94 -11.99
CA THR A 295 -4.40 -14.94 -13.06
C THR A 295 -3.01 -15.37 -13.57
N LEU A 296 -2.93 -16.52 -14.24
CA LEU A 296 -1.66 -17.02 -14.80
C LEU A 296 -1.03 -16.03 -15.79
N GLU A 297 -1.86 -15.36 -16.59
CA GLU A 297 -1.43 -14.30 -17.51
C GLU A 297 -0.88 -13.08 -16.75
N GLN A 298 -1.55 -12.65 -15.69
CA GLN A 298 -1.06 -11.57 -14.83
C GLN A 298 0.26 -11.92 -14.13
N GLN A 299 0.43 -13.17 -13.70
CA GLN A 299 1.68 -13.65 -13.11
C GLN A 299 2.84 -13.59 -14.10
N ASP A 300 2.62 -14.02 -15.34
CA ASP A 300 3.60 -13.90 -16.42
C ASP A 300 3.91 -12.43 -16.72
N MET A 301 2.87 -11.58 -16.77
CA MET A 301 2.97 -10.14 -16.98
C MET A 301 3.92 -9.46 -16.00
N VAL A 302 3.72 -9.71 -14.71
CA VAL A 302 4.56 -9.21 -13.63
C VAL A 302 6.00 -9.73 -13.79
N CYS A 303 6.16 -11.01 -14.13
CA CYS A 303 7.47 -11.64 -14.27
C CYS A 303 8.28 -11.07 -15.44
N TYR A 304 7.73 -11.03 -16.66
CA TYR A 304 8.48 -10.52 -17.82
C TYR A 304 8.77 -9.00 -17.69
N THR A 305 7.86 -8.26 -17.02
CA THR A 305 8.08 -6.83 -16.73
C THR A 305 9.26 -6.66 -15.81
N ALA A 306 9.31 -7.43 -14.71
CA ALA A 306 10.44 -7.44 -13.80
C ALA A 306 11.75 -7.87 -14.49
N GLN A 307 11.72 -8.91 -15.33
CA GLN A 307 12.89 -9.37 -16.10
C GLN A 307 13.46 -8.25 -16.99
N THR A 308 12.58 -7.45 -17.60
CA THR A 308 12.98 -6.31 -18.43
C THR A 308 13.62 -5.20 -17.60
N LEU A 309 13.00 -4.84 -16.48
CA LEU A 309 13.52 -3.80 -15.59
C LEU A 309 14.83 -4.21 -14.92
N VAL A 310 15.04 -5.48 -14.57
CA VAL A 310 16.33 -5.98 -14.04
C VAL A 310 17.46 -5.77 -15.05
N ARG A 311 17.20 -6.04 -16.34
CA ARG A 311 18.19 -5.81 -17.40
C ARG A 311 18.49 -4.32 -17.56
N ILE A 312 17.47 -3.47 -17.63
CA ILE A 312 17.63 -2.01 -17.71
C ILE A 312 18.41 -1.46 -16.51
N LEU A 313 18.10 -1.93 -15.30
CA LEU A 313 18.79 -1.53 -14.07
C LEU A 313 20.27 -1.96 -14.09
N SER A 314 20.58 -3.12 -14.66
CA SER A 314 21.95 -3.62 -14.78
C SER A 314 22.78 -2.83 -15.79
N HIS A 315 22.13 -2.20 -16.79
CA HIS A 315 22.76 -1.29 -17.74
C HIS A 315 22.77 0.18 -17.27
N GLY A 316 22.47 0.46 -16.01
CA GLY A 316 22.51 1.81 -15.44
C GLY A 316 21.26 2.67 -15.74
N GLY A 317 20.19 2.10 -16.29
CA GLY A 317 18.94 2.80 -16.61
C GLY A 317 18.05 3.14 -15.40
N TYR A 318 18.63 3.29 -14.20
CA TYR A 318 17.86 3.49 -12.96
C TYR A 318 17.07 4.81 -12.95
N ARG A 319 17.55 5.86 -13.62
CA ARG A 319 16.85 7.15 -13.70
C ARG A 319 15.53 7.05 -14.47
N LYS A 320 15.53 6.30 -15.58
CA LYS A 320 14.30 5.96 -16.32
C LYS A 320 13.36 5.11 -15.47
N ILE A 321 13.88 4.07 -14.82
CA ILE A 321 13.08 3.21 -13.93
C ILE A 321 12.45 4.02 -12.78
N LEU A 322 13.09 5.08 -12.31
CA LEU A 322 12.58 5.96 -11.25
C LEU A 322 11.73 7.14 -11.76
N GLY A 323 11.49 7.25 -13.07
CA GLY A 323 10.71 8.34 -13.66
C GLY A 323 11.37 9.72 -13.53
N GLN A 324 12.70 9.77 -13.49
CA GLN A 324 13.49 11.01 -13.39
C GLN A 324 13.90 11.59 -14.75
N GLU A 325 13.63 10.88 -15.85
CA GLU A 325 14.03 11.25 -17.23
C GLU A 325 12.83 11.30 -18.20
N GLY A 326 11.63 11.64 -17.71
CA GLY A 326 10.41 11.65 -18.51
C GLY A 326 9.69 10.29 -18.51
N ASP A 327 8.82 10.07 -19.51
CA ASP A 327 8.07 8.81 -19.62
C ASP A 327 9.02 7.64 -19.93
N ALA A 328 8.82 6.54 -19.21
CA ALA A 328 9.68 5.35 -19.23
C ALA A 328 8.87 4.07 -19.50
N SER A 329 7.56 4.22 -19.74
CA SER A 329 6.63 3.13 -20.03
C SER A 329 6.68 2.64 -21.47
#